data_AF-A0A2K5PER1-F1
#
_entry.id   AF-A0A2K5PER1-F1
#
_cell.length_a   1.000
_cell.length_b   1.000
_cell.length_c   1.000
_cell.angle_alpha   90.00
_cell.angle_beta   90.00
_cell.angle_gamma   90.00
#
_symmetry.space_group_name_H-M   'P 1'
#
loop_
_entity.id
_entity.type
_entity.pdbx_description
1 polymer ?
#
loop_
_entity_poly.entity_id
_entity_poly.type
_entity_poly.pdbx_seq_one_letter_code
_entity_poly.pdbx_strand_id
1 'polypeptide(L)'
;MAEAAAAAGGTGSGASSGSAADRDQDRAGRRLRILSGHLLGRPREALSTNECKARRAASAATAAPTATPASQESGTIPKKRQEVMKWNGWGYNDSKFIFNKKGQIELTGKRGISDPLTVFEQTEAAAREEILANGGSLSHHHGVGKLRKQWLKESISDVGFGMLKSVKEYVDPNNIFGNRNLL
;
A
#
# COMPACT_ATOMS: atom_id res chain seq x y z
N MET A 1 16.17 -22.66 57.60
CA MET A 1 15.10 -22.13 58.46
C MET A 1 14.12 -21.42 57.53
N ALA A 2 13.18 -22.13 56.89
CA ALA A 2 11.80 -22.38 57.36
C ALA A 2 11.08 -21.05 57.65
N GLU A 3 9.95 -20.71 57.02
CA GLU A 3 8.71 -21.49 56.94
C GLU A 3 7.89 -21.27 55.65
N ALA A 4 7.07 -22.27 55.38
CA ALA A 4 5.99 -22.30 54.41
C ALA A 4 4.63 -22.04 55.09
N ALA A 5 3.65 -21.54 54.35
CA ALA A 5 2.23 -21.80 54.62
C ALA A 5 1.39 -21.73 53.34
N ALA A 6 0.73 -22.86 53.05
CA ALA A 6 -0.33 -23.11 52.05
C ALA A 6 -1.67 -22.48 52.54
N ALA A 7 -2.82 -22.41 51.86
CA ALA A 7 -3.35 -22.82 50.55
C ALA A 7 -4.76 -22.19 50.35
N ALA A 8 -5.27 -22.32 49.12
CA ALA A 8 -6.67 -22.59 48.73
C ALA A 8 -7.56 -21.46 48.15
N GLY A 9 -8.17 -21.79 46.99
CA GLY A 9 -9.55 -21.42 46.66
C GLY A 9 -9.75 -20.54 45.42
N GLY A 10 -9.87 -21.15 44.24
CA GLY A 10 -10.24 -20.45 43.01
C GLY A 10 -11.75 -20.24 42.83
N THR A 11 -12.13 -19.30 41.96
CA THR A 11 -13.31 -19.39 41.10
C THR A 11 -13.00 -18.68 39.77
N GLY A 12 -13.17 -19.41 38.67
CA GLY A 12 -12.97 -18.90 37.31
C GLY A 12 -14.15 -18.06 36.85
N SER A 13 -13.86 -17.02 36.07
CA SER A 13 -14.83 -16.39 35.17
C SER A 13 -14.36 -16.65 33.74
N GLY A 14 -15.17 -17.41 33.01
CA GLY A 14 -14.85 -17.96 31.70
C GLY A 14 -14.69 -16.89 30.62
N ALA A 15 -13.52 -16.88 29.98
CA ALA A 15 -13.39 -16.34 28.64
C ALA A 15 -13.90 -17.39 27.66
N SER A 16 -15.04 -17.12 27.01
CA SER A 16 -15.58 -17.97 25.95
C SER A 16 -14.55 -18.07 24.82
N SER A 17 -13.91 -19.23 24.70
CA SER A 17 -13.02 -19.56 23.60
C SER A 17 -13.84 -19.75 22.33
N GLY A 18 -14.06 -18.69 21.56
CA GLY A 18 -14.60 -18.77 20.20
C GLY A 18 -13.70 -19.69 19.37
N SER A 19 -14.30 -20.74 18.81
CA SER A 19 -13.59 -21.75 17.98
C SER A 19 -12.84 -21.06 16.84
N ALA A 20 -11.70 -21.64 16.41
CA ALA A 20 -10.96 -21.16 15.25
C ALA A 20 -11.83 -21.05 13.98
N ALA A 21 -12.84 -21.91 13.85
CA ALA A 21 -13.81 -21.86 12.75
C ALA A 21 -14.72 -20.61 12.80
N ASP A 22 -15.06 -20.14 13.99
CA ASP A 22 -15.92 -18.97 14.22
C ASP A 22 -15.20 -17.65 13.88
N ARG A 23 -13.89 -17.60 14.21
CA ARG A 23 -13.01 -16.49 13.82
C ARG A 23 -12.73 -16.42 12.32
N ASP A 24 -12.72 -17.57 11.64
CA ASP A 24 -12.49 -17.64 10.19
C ASP A 24 -13.76 -17.28 9.39
N GLN A 25 -14.94 -17.66 9.90
CA GLN A 25 -16.22 -17.20 9.38
C GLN A 25 -16.39 -15.67 9.52
N ASP A 26 -15.98 -15.07 10.63
CA ASP A 26 -16.04 -13.62 10.82
C ASP A 26 -15.08 -12.86 9.87
N ARG A 27 -13.88 -13.39 9.62
CA ARG A 27 -12.94 -12.82 8.63
C ARG A 27 -13.46 -12.93 7.20
N ALA A 28 -14.01 -14.09 6.82
CA ALA A 28 -14.62 -14.28 5.51
C ALA A 28 -15.83 -13.34 5.31
N GLY A 29 -16.68 -13.22 6.33
CA GLY A 29 -17.83 -12.31 6.32
C GLY A 29 -17.43 -10.83 6.25
N ARG A 30 -16.33 -10.44 6.92
CA ARG A 30 -15.79 -9.08 6.82
C ARG A 30 -15.25 -8.77 5.42
N ARG A 31 -14.53 -9.71 4.80
CA ARG A 31 -14.02 -9.56 3.42
C ARG A 31 -15.15 -9.44 2.40
N LEU A 32 -16.18 -10.27 2.52
CA LEU A 32 -17.34 -10.24 1.62
C LEU A 32 -18.13 -8.92 1.73
N ARG A 33 -18.25 -8.34 2.93
CA ARG A 33 -18.88 -7.03 3.13
C ARG A 33 -18.10 -5.90 2.45
N ILE A 34 -16.77 -5.90 2.57
CA ILE A 34 -15.91 -4.89 1.92
C ILE A 34 -16.02 -5.00 0.40
N LEU A 35 -15.93 -6.21 -0.16
CA LEU A 35 -16.06 -6.45 -1.60
C LEU A 35 -17.44 -6.05 -2.13
N SER A 36 -18.51 -6.40 -1.40
CA SER A 36 -19.87 -5.99 -1.76
C SER A 36 -20.05 -4.47 -1.72
N GLY A 37 -19.44 -3.78 -0.77
CA GLY A 37 -19.48 -2.32 -0.69
C GLY A 37 -18.83 -1.62 -1.90
N HIS A 38 -17.77 -2.20 -2.47
CA HIS A 38 -17.11 -1.67 -3.66
C HIS A 38 -17.90 -1.98 -4.94
N LEU A 39 -18.48 -3.17 -5.05
CA LEU A 39 -19.26 -3.60 -6.21
C LEU A 39 -20.61 -2.88 -6.33
N LEU A 40 -21.22 -2.52 -5.20
CA LEU A 40 -22.53 -1.86 -5.17
C LEU A 40 -22.47 -0.33 -5.31
N GLY A 41 -21.28 0.24 -5.54
CA GLY A 41 -21.13 1.63 -6.00
C GLY A 41 -21.79 2.69 -5.11
N ARG A 42 -21.79 2.51 -3.78
CA ARG A 42 -22.37 3.51 -2.88
C ARG A 42 -21.53 4.80 -2.87
N PRO A 43 -22.16 5.99 -2.96
CA PRO A 43 -21.47 7.24 -2.69
C PRO A 43 -20.91 7.22 -1.27
N ARG A 44 -19.70 7.75 -1.14
CA ARG A 44 -18.85 7.70 0.04
C ARG A 44 -19.39 8.60 1.16
N GLU A 45 -20.45 8.19 1.84
CA GLU A 45 -20.87 8.76 3.12
C GLU A 45 -21.25 7.69 4.15
N ALA A 46 -20.60 7.81 5.31
CA ALA A 46 -20.86 7.17 6.59
C ALA A 46 -20.71 5.64 6.72
N LEU A 47 -19.48 5.20 6.99
CA LEU A 47 -19.25 4.19 8.05
C LEU A 47 -18.38 4.84 9.13
N SER A 48 -19.07 5.40 10.13
CA SER A 48 -18.47 5.82 11.39
C SER A 48 -18.42 4.63 12.35
N THR A 49 -17.26 4.43 12.98
CA THR A 49 -17.16 3.95 14.37
C THR A 49 -16.02 4.71 15.06
N ASN A 50 -16.36 5.87 15.65
CA ASN A 50 -15.79 6.59 16.82
C ASN A 50 -14.55 5.95 17.50
N GLU A 51 -13.50 6.63 18.00
CA GLU A 51 -13.08 8.03 18.21
C GLU A 51 -11.53 7.99 18.33
N CYS A 52 -10.79 8.95 17.75
CA CYS A 52 -9.42 9.23 18.18
C CYS A 52 -9.26 10.75 18.32
N LYS A 53 -9.20 11.22 19.57
CA LYS A 53 -8.99 12.63 19.91
C LYS A 53 -7.57 13.04 19.52
N ALA A 54 -7.46 13.84 18.47
CA ALA A 54 -6.32 14.74 18.29
C ALA A 54 -6.85 16.13 17.93
N ARG A 55 -6.44 17.12 18.72
CA ARG A 55 -6.84 18.53 18.65
C ARG A 55 -6.55 19.12 17.27
N ARG A 56 -7.53 19.79 16.68
CA ARG A 56 -7.38 20.61 15.47
C ARG A 56 -7.08 22.05 15.87
N ALA A 57 -5.89 22.55 15.51
CA ALA A 57 -5.66 23.99 15.41
C ALA A 57 -6.30 24.48 14.10
N ALA A 58 -7.06 25.57 14.18
CA ALA A 58 -7.77 26.16 13.06
C ALA A 58 -6.84 27.07 12.23
N SER A 59 -6.94 26.97 10.90
CA SER A 59 -6.69 28.11 10.02
C SER A 59 -7.66 28.08 8.84
N ALA A 60 -7.98 29.28 8.38
CA ALA A 60 -9.25 29.67 7.80
C ALA A 60 -9.46 29.27 6.33
N ALA A 61 -10.74 29.11 5.99
CA ALA A 61 -11.23 28.86 4.65
C ALA A 61 -10.89 30.00 3.69
N THR A 62 -10.42 29.64 2.49
CA THR A 62 -10.49 30.50 1.30
C THR A 62 -11.13 29.70 0.17
N ALA A 63 -11.98 30.37 -0.59
CA ALA A 63 -12.98 29.82 -1.51
C ALA A 63 -12.43 28.84 -2.58
N ALA A 64 -13.22 27.82 -2.88
CA ALA A 64 -12.95 26.80 -3.88
C ALA A 64 -13.05 27.38 -5.31
N PRO A 65 -12.12 27.06 -6.23
CA PRO A 65 -12.32 27.31 -7.65
C PRO A 65 -13.34 26.32 -8.20
N THR A 66 -14.28 26.83 -8.99
CA THR A 66 -15.28 26.09 -9.77
C THR A 66 -14.64 24.94 -10.54
N ALA A 67 -15.04 23.71 -10.22
CA ALA A 67 -14.59 22.50 -10.88
C ALA A 67 -15.16 22.40 -12.30
N THR A 68 -14.28 22.33 -13.30
CA THR A 68 -14.59 21.90 -14.67
C THR A 68 -15.15 20.48 -14.64
N PRO A 69 -16.23 20.16 -15.38
CA PRO A 69 -16.79 18.81 -15.38
C PRO A 69 -15.79 17.82 -15.95
N ALA A 70 -15.48 16.77 -15.17
CA ALA A 70 -14.59 15.68 -15.56
C ALA A 70 -15.14 14.98 -16.81
N SER A 71 -14.32 14.91 -17.86
CA SER A 71 -14.58 14.06 -19.01
C SER A 71 -14.72 12.61 -18.56
N GLN A 72 -15.74 11.91 -19.05
CA GLN A 72 -15.94 10.49 -18.79
C GLN A 72 -14.68 9.70 -19.20
N GLU A 73 -13.93 9.21 -18.23
CA GLU A 73 -12.83 8.30 -18.50
C GLU A 73 -13.41 6.95 -18.92
N SER A 74 -13.25 6.62 -20.21
CA SER A 74 -13.47 5.27 -20.69
C SER A 74 -12.49 4.35 -19.95
N GLY A 75 -13.00 3.36 -19.22
CA GLY A 75 -12.17 2.46 -18.42
C GLY A 75 -10.95 1.94 -19.19
N THR A 76 -9.78 1.99 -18.53
CA THR A 76 -8.46 1.68 -19.09
C THR A 76 -8.36 0.27 -19.69
N ILE A 77 -9.26 -0.64 -19.33
CA ILE A 77 -9.33 -2.00 -19.86
C ILE A 77 -10.33 -2.07 -21.03
N PRO A 78 -9.88 -2.34 -22.27
CA PRO A 78 -10.76 -2.47 -23.41
C PRO A 78 -11.75 -3.61 -23.24
N LYS A 79 -13.06 -3.33 -23.40
CA LYS A 79 -14.13 -4.35 -23.30
C LYS A 79 -13.99 -5.48 -24.32
N LYS A 80 -13.36 -5.21 -25.47
CA LYS A 80 -13.08 -6.18 -26.53
C LYS A 80 -11.58 -6.28 -26.80
N ARG A 81 -10.86 -6.91 -25.87
CA ARG A 81 -9.40 -7.02 -25.91
C ARG A 81 -8.88 -7.69 -27.20
N GLN A 82 -9.65 -8.63 -27.76
CA GLN A 82 -9.31 -9.36 -28.99
C GLN A 82 -9.25 -8.47 -30.26
N GLU A 83 -9.95 -7.33 -30.28
CA GLU A 83 -9.94 -6.41 -31.43
C GLU A 83 -8.72 -5.47 -31.40
N VAL A 84 -8.06 -5.32 -30.24
CA VAL A 84 -6.99 -4.35 -30.00
C VAL A 84 -5.63 -4.97 -29.70
N MET A 85 -5.56 -6.22 -29.23
CA MET A 85 -4.32 -6.96 -29.02
C MET A 85 -3.83 -7.64 -30.30
N LYS A 86 -2.52 -7.80 -30.41
CA LYS A 86 -1.94 -8.64 -31.46
C LYS A 86 -2.25 -10.12 -31.20
N TRP A 87 -2.44 -10.87 -32.27
CA TRP A 87 -2.75 -12.31 -32.20
C TRP A 87 -1.62 -13.13 -31.55
N ASN A 88 -0.38 -12.63 -31.61
CA ASN A 88 0.80 -13.28 -31.03
C ASN A 88 0.96 -13.04 -29.52
N GLY A 89 -0.05 -12.48 -28.84
CA GLY A 89 -0.09 -12.31 -27.40
C GLY A 89 0.78 -11.19 -26.85
N TRP A 90 1.43 -10.39 -27.72
CA TRP A 90 2.33 -9.33 -27.29
C TRP A 90 1.87 -7.94 -27.73
N GLY A 91 1.48 -7.11 -26.76
CA GLY A 91 1.13 -5.70 -26.99
C GLY A 91 -0.16 -5.49 -27.78
N TYR A 92 -0.35 -4.26 -28.24
CA TYR A 92 -1.52 -3.83 -29.00
C TYR A 92 -1.21 -3.68 -30.50
N ASN A 93 -2.24 -3.67 -31.34
CA ASN A 93 -2.12 -3.61 -32.80
C ASN A 93 -1.39 -2.35 -33.32
N ASP A 94 -1.42 -1.24 -32.58
CA ASP A 94 -0.70 0.01 -32.86
C ASP A 94 0.65 0.12 -32.13
N SER A 95 1.07 -0.90 -31.38
CA SER A 95 2.37 -0.94 -30.69
C SER A 95 3.42 -1.67 -31.51
N LYS A 96 4.38 -0.96 -32.11
CA LYS A 96 5.52 -1.55 -32.83
C LYS A 96 6.81 -0.81 -32.49
N PHE A 97 7.92 -1.53 -32.49
CA PHE A 97 9.24 -0.92 -32.50
C PHE A 97 9.59 -0.51 -33.92
N ILE A 98 10.05 0.73 -34.10
CA ILE A 98 10.55 1.26 -35.36
C ILE A 98 11.95 1.82 -35.15
N PHE A 99 12.80 1.72 -36.16
CA PHE A 99 14.07 2.45 -36.17
C PHE A 99 13.85 3.81 -36.82
N ASN A 100 14.21 4.88 -36.12
CA ASN A 100 14.21 6.22 -36.71
C ASN A 100 15.44 6.41 -37.61
N LYS A 101 15.47 7.52 -38.37
CA LYS A 101 16.60 7.84 -39.28
C LYS A 101 17.95 8.00 -38.56
N LYS A 102 17.94 8.14 -37.23
CA LYS A 102 19.14 8.25 -36.37
C LYS A 102 19.58 6.88 -35.81
N GLY A 103 18.93 5.79 -36.21
CA GLY A 103 19.23 4.43 -35.72
C GLY A 103 18.70 4.14 -34.31
N GLN A 104 17.82 4.98 -33.76
CA GLN A 104 17.23 4.76 -32.44
C GLN A 104 15.94 3.96 -32.55
N ILE A 105 15.68 3.11 -31.56
CA ILE A 105 14.45 2.33 -31.44
C ILE A 105 13.37 3.21 -30.79
N GLU A 106 12.25 3.41 -31.47
CA GLU A 106 11.06 4.09 -30.96
C GLU A 106 9.90 3.09 -30.87
N LEU A 107 9.10 3.19 -29.80
CA LEU A 107 7.86 2.43 -29.65
C LEU A 107 6.67 3.30 -30.10
N THR A 108 5.89 2.82 -31.06
CA THR A 108 4.67 3.52 -31.50
C THR A 108 3.47 3.19 -30.61
N GLY A 109 2.46 4.06 -30.63
CA GLY A 109 1.15 3.80 -30.03
C GLY A 109 0.39 5.08 -29.80
N LYS A 110 -0.95 5.06 -29.94
CA LYS A 110 -1.80 6.24 -29.69
C LYS A 110 -2.19 6.41 -28.23
N ARG A 111 -1.89 5.41 -27.40
CA ARG A 111 -2.24 5.36 -25.97
C ARG A 111 -1.09 5.84 -25.07
N GLY A 112 -0.34 6.82 -25.54
CA GLY A 112 0.77 7.39 -24.77
C GLY A 112 0.24 8.11 -23.53
N ILE A 113 0.80 7.78 -22.37
CA ILE A 113 0.66 8.58 -21.15
C ILE A 113 1.71 9.69 -21.23
N SER A 114 1.33 10.93 -20.88
CA SER A 114 2.21 12.10 -20.98
C SER A 114 3.48 11.97 -20.15
N ASP A 115 3.35 11.43 -18.93
CA ASP A 115 4.47 11.11 -18.05
C ASP A 115 4.30 9.71 -17.45
N PRO A 116 4.72 8.65 -18.18
CA PRO A 116 4.49 7.27 -17.76
C PRO A 116 5.29 6.88 -16.53
N LEU A 117 6.44 7.54 -16.27
CA LEU A 117 7.27 7.24 -15.12
C LEU A 117 6.62 7.76 -13.84
N THR A 118 6.13 9.01 -13.86
CA THR A 118 5.39 9.57 -12.71
C THR A 118 4.13 8.77 -12.43
N VAL A 119 3.37 8.38 -13.46
CA VAL A 119 2.17 7.55 -13.26
C VAL A 119 2.53 6.20 -12.65
N PHE A 120 3.60 5.56 -13.13
CA PHE A 120 4.07 4.30 -12.55
C PHE A 120 4.50 4.46 -11.09
N GLU A 121 5.31 5.47 -10.77
CA GLU A 121 5.79 5.75 -9.42
C GLU A 121 4.63 6.00 -8.45
N GLN A 122 3.68 6.86 -8.83
CA GLN A 122 2.50 7.15 -8.02
C GLN A 122 1.61 5.92 -7.83
N THR A 123 1.44 5.11 -8.88
CA THR A 123 0.64 3.89 -8.79
C THR A 123 1.31 2.86 -7.88
N GLU A 124 2.63 2.71 -7.96
CA GLU A 124 3.39 1.79 -7.10
C GLU A 124 3.34 2.22 -5.64
N ALA A 125 3.51 3.52 -5.38
CA ALA A 125 3.38 4.09 -4.04
C ALA A 125 1.96 3.90 -3.49
N ALA A 126 0.92 4.23 -4.26
CA ALA A 126 -0.48 4.06 -3.85
C ALA A 126 -0.82 2.59 -3.56
N ALA A 127 -0.36 1.67 -4.40
CA ALA A 127 -0.51 0.24 -4.16
C ALA A 127 0.20 -0.18 -2.86
N ARG A 128 1.35 0.44 -2.53
CA ARG A 128 2.04 0.15 -1.28
C ARG A 128 1.29 0.64 -0.06
N GLU A 129 0.76 1.85 -0.09
CA GLU A 129 -0.08 2.39 0.98
C GLU A 129 -1.25 1.46 1.27
N GLU A 130 -1.91 0.97 0.22
CA GLU A 130 -3.04 0.04 0.36
C GLU A 130 -2.60 -1.30 0.99
N ILE A 131 -1.45 -1.84 0.59
CA ILE A 131 -0.89 -3.06 1.20
C ILE A 131 -0.69 -2.86 2.71
N LEU A 132 -0.07 -1.75 3.12
CA LEU A 132 0.21 -1.44 4.52
C LEU A 132 -1.09 -1.20 5.31
N ALA A 133 -2.04 -0.46 4.74
CA ALA A 133 -3.35 -0.19 5.34
C ALA A 133 -4.18 -1.47 5.59
N ASN A 134 -3.97 -2.51 4.78
CA ASN A 134 -4.61 -3.82 4.94
C ASN A 134 -3.79 -4.82 5.79
N GLY A 135 -2.73 -4.36 6.45
CA GLY A 135 -1.90 -5.17 7.35
C GLY A 135 -0.89 -6.08 6.64
N GLY A 136 -0.59 -5.81 5.36
CA GLY A 136 0.54 -6.42 4.67
C GLY A 136 1.88 -5.85 5.16
N SER A 137 2.96 -6.61 4.97
CA SER A 137 4.32 -6.13 5.30
C SER A 137 4.90 -5.28 4.17
N LEU A 138 5.87 -4.42 4.49
CA LEU A 138 6.52 -3.51 3.53
C LEU A 138 7.17 -4.25 2.35
N SER A 139 7.75 -5.43 2.61
CA SER A 139 8.32 -6.32 1.61
C SER A 139 8.45 -7.72 2.21
N HIS A 140 8.14 -8.74 1.41
CA HIS A 140 8.43 -10.13 1.79
C HIS A 140 9.89 -10.52 1.54
N HIS A 141 10.43 -10.28 0.33
CA HIS A 141 11.80 -10.69 -0.02
C HIS A 141 12.57 -9.72 -0.94
N HIS A 142 11.91 -8.73 -1.57
CA HIS A 142 12.61 -7.75 -2.42
C HIS A 142 13.48 -6.75 -1.64
N GLY A 143 13.26 -6.66 -0.33
CA GLY A 143 13.93 -5.70 0.55
C GLY A 143 13.45 -4.27 0.34
N VAL A 144 14.11 -3.35 1.03
CA VAL A 144 13.70 -1.93 1.11
C VAL A 144 14.44 -1.06 0.10
N GLY A 145 15.77 -1.20 0.05
CA GLY A 145 16.64 -0.36 -0.78
C GLY A 145 16.46 1.13 -0.48
N LYS A 146 16.44 1.94 -1.54
CA LYS A 146 16.03 3.36 -1.49
C LYS A 146 14.53 3.55 -1.73
N LEU A 147 13.97 2.72 -2.63
CA LEU A 147 12.59 2.84 -3.11
C LEU A 147 11.57 2.83 -1.98
N ARG A 148 11.77 1.99 -0.95
CA ARG A 148 10.77 1.79 0.12
C ARG A 148 11.16 2.45 1.44
N LYS A 149 12.23 3.25 1.44
CA LYS A 149 12.85 3.79 2.63
C LYS A 149 11.90 4.68 3.46
N GLN A 150 11.01 5.41 2.79
CA GLN A 150 10.06 6.30 3.44
C GLN A 150 9.11 5.61 4.42
N TRP A 151 8.77 4.34 4.19
CA TRP A 151 7.91 3.54 5.06
C TRP A 151 8.67 2.72 6.13
N LEU A 152 10.00 2.71 6.08
CA LEU A 152 10.79 1.81 6.93
C LEU A 152 10.63 2.16 8.42
N LYS A 153 10.71 3.45 8.75
CA LYS A 153 10.66 3.92 10.14
C LYS A 153 9.34 3.57 10.82
N GLU A 154 8.23 3.71 10.11
CA GLU A 154 6.91 3.30 10.57
C GLU A 154 6.81 1.77 10.71
N SER A 155 7.41 1.03 9.78
CA SER A 155 7.36 -0.44 9.78
C SER A 155 8.12 -1.09 10.94
N ILE A 156 9.20 -0.48 11.44
CA ILE A 156 10.08 -1.07 12.47
C ILE A 156 10.17 -0.24 13.76
N SER A 157 9.38 0.82 13.88
CA SER A 157 9.44 1.86 14.93
C SER A 157 10.70 2.74 14.92
N ASP A 158 10.60 3.88 15.61
CA ASP A 158 11.73 4.80 15.82
C ASP A 158 12.90 4.13 16.56
N VAL A 159 12.61 3.25 17.52
CA VAL A 159 13.64 2.51 18.28
C VAL A 159 14.39 1.55 17.36
N GLY A 160 13.68 0.75 16.57
CA GLY A 160 14.29 -0.18 15.62
C GLY A 160 15.12 0.56 14.55
N PHE A 161 14.61 1.69 14.05
CA PHE A 161 15.36 2.55 13.13
C PHE A 161 16.63 3.10 13.78
N GLY A 162 16.55 3.55 15.03
CA GLY A 162 17.69 4.04 15.82
C GLY A 162 18.74 2.96 16.07
N MET A 163 18.31 1.72 16.34
CA MET A 163 19.21 0.57 16.51
C MET A 163 19.98 0.24 15.22
N LEU A 164 19.30 0.24 14.06
CA LEU A 164 19.99 0.04 12.78
C LEU A 164 21.02 1.15 12.53
N LYS A 165 20.65 2.39 12.85
CA LYS A 165 21.53 3.55 12.68
C LYS A 165 22.76 3.49 13.58
N SER A 166 22.61 3.16 14.85
CA SER A 166 23.75 3.04 15.76
C SER A 166 24.72 1.92 15.35
N VAL A 167 24.20 0.78 14.87
CA VAL A 167 25.03 -0.30 14.31
C VAL A 167 25.80 0.18 13.08
N LYS A 168 25.13 0.87 12.14
CA LYS A 168 25.77 1.41 10.94
C LYS A 168 26.88 2.42 11.28
N GLU A 169 26.62 3.35 12.20
CA GLU A 169 27.58 4.38 12.60
C GLU A 169 28.79 3.79 13.34
N TYR A 170 28.59 2.72 14.13
CA TYR A 170 29.67 2.03 14.80
C TYR A 170 30.54 1.21 13.85
N VAL A 171 29.91 0.42 12.96
CA VAL A 171 30.61 -0.49 12.05
C VAL A 171 31.26 0.25 10.87
N ASP A 172 30.65 1.32 10.39
CA ASP A 172 31.10 2.07 9.22
C ASP A 172 30.99 3.60 9.44
N PRO A 173 31.79 4.17 10.35
CA PRO A 173 31.72 5.59 10.73
C PRO A 173 32.05 6.54 9.59
N ASN A 174 32.91 6.11 8.65
CA ASN A 174 33.28 6.90 7.47
C ASN A 174 32.33 6.66 6.28
N ASN A 175 31.30 5.83 6.47
CA ASN A 175 30.30 5.48 5.46
C ASN A 175 30.91 5.00 4.13
N ILE A 176 31.90 4.12 4.20
CA ILE A 176 32.54 3.47 3.04
C ILE A 176 31.49 2.67 2.25
N PHE A 177 30.60 1.96 2.94
CA PHE A 177 29.44 1.27 2.34
C PHE A 177 28.25 2.24 2.16
N GLY A 178 28.47 3.28 1.36
CA GLY A 178 27.61 4.47 1.27
C GLY A 178 26.48 4.45 0.23
N ASN A 179 25.89 3.28 -0.09
CA ASN A 179 24.80 3.21 -1.08
C ASN A 179 23.46 3.84 -0.62
N ARG A 180 23.38 4.22 0.66
CA ARG A 180 22.22 4.86 1.34
C ARG A 180 20.91 4.07 1.23
N ASN A 181 21.01 2.75 1.19
CA ASN A 181 19.85 1.87 1.36
C ASN A 181 19.46 1.82 2.85
N LEU A 182 18.18 1.59 3.15
CA LEU A 182 17.59 1.54 4.51
C LEU A 182 17.63 2.88 5.27
N LEU A 183 18.82 3.44 5.53
CA LEU A 183 19.07 4.59 6.40
C LEU A 183 19.58 5.82 5.66
#